data_AF-A0A671EWW3-F1
#
_entry.id   AF-A0A671EWW3-F1
#
_cell.length_a   1.000
_cell.length_b   1.000
_cell.length_c   1.000
_cell.angle_alpha   90.00
_cell.angle_beta   90.00
_cell.angle_gamma   90.00
#
_symmetry.space_group_name_H-M   'P 1'
#
loop_
_entity.id
_entity.type
_entity.pdbx_description
1 polymer ?
#
loop_
_entity_poly.entity_id
_entity_poly.type
_entity_poly.pdbx_seq_one_letter_code
_entity_poly.pdbx_strand_id
1 'polypeptide(L)'
;MRYTKLNFMMSVLGIIIYITDLIVDTWVSVRFFHEGQYVFGILTVSFMLFGTLVVQCFSYSWFKTDLKKAGQESPHCFLLLHCLQGGIFTRYWFALKKGYQVAFKYSSKTDNFLGEQIDPRKEVIDRVTDLSMLRLLETYLEGCPQLVLQLYISLEHEQASIIQYAAIGISCCAISWATLDYQVSLRKSLPDKNVFNGLCPKFIYLFYKLFTLLSWMLSVVLLLFLNVKIALFLLLFLWFLGILWAFKKQTQFCASISMEFLYRVVVGFILIFTFFNIKGQNTKCPMSCYYTVRVLATSGILAVFWVCPLSVFNLDYFLPISITVALTLLLGIIFLIVYYGTLHPNRSKETKPDEIDGKPVQIDCRMKYFIME
;
A
#
# COMPACT_ATOMS: atom_id res chain seq x y z
N MET A 1 -3.90 8.16 22.33
CA MET A 1 -2.70 7.29 22.11
C MET A 1 -1.43 8.14 22.16
N ARG A 2 -0.30 7.62 22.66
CA ARG A 2 0.96 8.39 22.79
C ARG A 2 1.77 8.36 21.48
N TYR A 3 2.09 9.53 20.92
CA TYR A 3 3.12 9.66 19.89
C TYR A 3 4.50 9.66 20.57
N THR A 4 5.28 8.60 20.39
CA THR A 4 6.55 8.39 21.10
C THR A 4 7.76 8.81 20.27
N LYS A 5 8.93 8.93 20.91
CA LYS A 5 10.22 9.13 20.22
C LYS A 5 10.48 8.06 19.16
N LEU A 6 10.06 6.81 19.40
CA LEU A 6 10.13 5.72 18.43
C LEU A 6 9.29 6.02 17.18
N ASN A 7 8.05 6.50 17.34
CA ASN A 7 7.21 6.86 16.19
C ASN A 7 7.84 8.00 15.35
N PHE A 8 8.50 8.95 16.02
CA PHE A 8 9.26 9.99 15.34
C PHE A 8 10.44 9.41 14.54
N MET A 9 11.24 8.53 15.12
CA MET A 9 12.34 7.85 14.43
C MET A 9 11.84 7.05 13.21
N MET A 10 10.69 6.36 13.33
CA MET A 10 10.08 5.65 12.20
C MET A 10 9.64 6.62 11.08
N SER A 11 9.19 7.83 11.42
CA SER A 11 8.83 8.85 10.42
C SER A 11 10.07 9.38 9.68
N VAL A 12 11.20 9.54 10.39
CA VAL A 12 12.50 9.90 9.79
C VAL A 12 13.02 8.78 8.89
N LEU A 13 12.90 7.53 9.32
CA LEU A 13 13.24 6.39 8.47
C LEU A 13 12.37 6.36 7.20
N GLY A 14 11.09 6.69 7.31
CA GLY A 14 10.17 6.74 6.18
C GLY A 14 10.56 7.74 5.08
N ILE A 15 11.11 8.91 5.43
CA ILE A 15 11.61 9.86 4.42
C ILE A 15 12.94 9.39 3.80
N ILE A 16 13.81 8.75 4.59
CA ILE A 16 15.07 8.18 4.06
C ILE A 16 14.75 7.10 3.02
N ILE A 17 13.82 6.19 3.33
CA ILE A 17 13.35 5.18 2.39
C ILE A 17 12.78 5.84 1.12
N TYR A 18 12.03 6.94 1.24
CA TYR A 18 11.48 7.68 0.08
C TYR A 18 12.57 8.13 -0.88
N ILE A 19 13.61 8.75 -0.32
CA ILE A 19 14.71 9.28 -1.11
C ILE A 19 15.51 8.14 -1.74
N THR A 20 15.75 7.06 -0.99
CA THR A 20 16.46 5.89 -1.50
C THR A 20 15.70 5.25 -2.67
N ASP A 21 14.38 5.06 -2.55
CA ASP A 21 13.55 4.49 -3.61
C ASP A 21 13.70 5.33 -4.90
N LEU A 22 13.50 6.65 -4.82
CA LEU A 22 13.63 7.57 -5.96
C LEU A 22 15.03 7.50 -6.63
N ILE A 23 16.09 7.42 -5.82
CA ILE A 23 17.47 7.29 -6.32
C ILE A 23 17.65 5.94 -7.04
N VAL A 24 17.18 4.85 -6.44
CA VAL A 24 17.29 3.50 -7.00
C VAL A 24 16.51 3.40 -8.32
N ASP A 25 15.29 3.93 -8.38
CA ASP A 25 14.46 3.87 -9.59
C ASP A 25 15.07 4.67 -10.75
N THR A 26 15.62 5.85 -10.43
CA THR A 26 16.36 6.67 -11.40
C THR A 26 17.62 5.95 -11.87
N TRP A 27 18.40 5.37 -10.95
CA TRP A 27 19.61 4.60 -11.29
C TRP A 27 19.29 3.41 -12.19
N VAL A 28 18.29 2.60 -11.83
CA VAL A 28 17.88 1.41 -12.59
C VAL A 28 17.41 1.80 -13.99
N SER A 29 16.65 2.89 -14.11
CA SER A 29 16.26 3.43 -15.41
C SER A 29 17.47 3.79 -16.28
N VAL A 30 18.40 4.60 -15.76
CA VAL A 30 19.62 5.01 -16.49
C VAL A 30 20.43 3.80 -16.93
N ARG A 31 20.53 2.79 -16.06
CA ARG A 31 21.21 1.53 -16.38
C ARG A 31 20.57 0.82 -17.56
N PHE A 32 19.23 0.70 -17.62
CA PHE A 32 18.54 0.11 -18.76
C PHE A 32 18.79 0.87 -20.07
N PHE A 33 18.83 2.21 -20.02
CA PHE A 33 19.17 3.01 -21.20
C PHE A 33 20.62 2.78 -21.65
N HIS A 34 21.56 2.67 -20.72
CA HIS A 34 22.96 2.40 -21.03
C HIS A 34 23.20 0.99 -21.57
N GLU A 35 22.46 -0.01 -21.09
CA GLU A 35 22.52 -1.40 -21.54
C GLU A 35 21.73 -1.65 -22.84
N GLY A 36 21.13 -0.61 -23.45
CA GLY A 36 20.36 -0.70 -24.70
C GLY A 36 18.97 -1.33 -24.55
N GLN A 37 18.52 -1.60 -23.32
CA GLN A 37 17.22 -2.18 -23.00
C GLN A 37 16.14 -1.09 -22.87
N TYR A 38 15.91 -0.35 -23.96
CA TYR A 38 15.05 0.84 -23.98
C TYR A 38 13.62 0.59 -23.52
N VAL A 39 13.03 -0.57 -23.86
CA VAL A 39 11.65 -0.90 -23.49
C VAL A 39 11.50 -0.99 -21.97
N PHE A 40 12.42 -1.67 -21.29
CA PHE A 40 12.40 -1.80 -19.83
C PHE A 40 12.70 -0.46 -19.14
N GLY A 41 13.64 0.33 -19.70
CA GLY A 41 13.90 1.69 -19.23
C GLY A 41 12.67 2.60 -19.31
N ILE A 42 11.97 2.60 -20.44
CA ILE A 42 10.74 3.37 -20.65
C ILE A 42 9.62 2.92 -19.71
N LEU A 43 9.42 1.61 -19.54
CA LEU A 43 8.41 1.08 -18.63
C LEU A 43 8.68 1.49 -17.18
N THR A 44 9.91 1.34 -16.69
CA THR A 44 10.30 1.74 -15.33
C THR A 44 10.04 3.22 -15.09
N VAL A 45 10.46 4.10 -16.01
CA VAL A 45 10.20 5.56 -15.91
C VAL A 45 8.72 5.86 -15.97
N SER A 46 7.96 5.17 -16.82
CA SER A 46 6.52 5.39 -16.96
C SER A 46 5.79 5.04 -15.66
N PHE A 47 6.14 3.92 -15.02
CA PHE A 47 5.56 3.55 -13.71
C PHE A 47 5.94 4.55 -12.61
N MET A 48 7.19 5.00 -12.58
CA MET A 48 7.66 6.02 -11.63
C MET A 48 6.92 7.35 -11.81
N LEU A 49 6.84 7.86 -13.04
CA LEU A 49 6.13 9.11 -13.34
C LEU A 49 4.64 9.00 -13.04
N PHE A 50 4.01 7.87 -13.36
CA PHE A 50 2.60 7.66 -13.08
C PHE A 50 2.30 7.58 -11.58
N GLY A 51 3.08 6.78 -10.83
CA GLY A 51 2.96 6.66 -9.38
C GLY A 51 3.13 8.00 -8.68
N THR A 52 4.22 8.71 -8.98
CA THR A 52 4.48 10.03 -8.41
C THR A 52 3.41 11.05 -8.80
N LEU A 53 2.93 11.08 -10.04
CA LEU A 53 1.86 12.00 -10.47
C LEU A 53 0.57 11.79 -9.67
N VAL A 54 0.11 10.54 -9.53
CA VAL A 54 -1.11 10.22 -8.79
C VAL A 54 -0.96 10.61 -7.32
N VAL A 55 0.18 10.30 -6.71
CA VAL A 55 0.48 10.67 -5.33
C VAL A 55 0.48 12.19 -5.16
N GLN A 56 1.07 12.94 -6.08
CA GLN A 56 1.05 14.41 -6.03
C GLN A 56 -0.37 14.98 -6.16
N CYS A 57 -1.24 14.39 -7.00
CA CYS A 57 -2.65 14.78 -7.09
C CYS A 57 -3.38 14.62 -5.75
N PHE A 58 -3.24 13.46 -5.08
CA PHE A 58 -3.82 13.26 -3.75
C PHE A 58 -3.22 14.19 -2.70
N SER A 59 -1.89 14.29 -2.72
CA SER A 59 -1.10 15.12 -1.82
C SER A 59 -1.53 16.60 -1.90
N TYR A 60 -1.70 17.14 -3.11
CA TYR A 60 -2.17 18.51 -3.31
C TYR A 60 -3.63 18.70 -2.89
N SER A 61 -4.53 17.80 -3.30
CA SER A 61 -5.95 17.85 -2.93
C SER A 61 -6.16 17.88 -1.41
N TRP A 62 -5.46 17.01 -0.70
CA TRP A 62 -5.49 16.94 0.75
C TRP A 62 -4.85 18.19 1.38
N PHE A 63 -3.74 18.69 0.83
CA PHE A 63 -3.08 19.89 1.34
C PHE A 63 -3.96 21.14 1.21
N LYS A 64 -4.64 21.30 0.05
CA LYS A 64 -5.63 22.35 -0.18
C LYS A 64 -6.79 22.27 0.81
N THR A 65 -7.25 21.07 1.12
CA THR A 65 -8.33 20.86 2.10
C THR A 65 -7.87 21.24 3.51
N ASP A 66 -6.64 20.91 3.89
CA ASP A 66 -6.08 21.23 5.20
C ASP A 66 -5.87 22.74 5.37
N LEU A 67 -5.42 23.45 4.33
CA LEU A 67 -5.30 24.91 4.32
C LEU A 67 -6.67 25.60 4.46
N LYS A 68 -7.68 25.12 3.72
CA LYS A 68 -9.05 25.62 3.86
C LYS A 68 -9.59 25.45 5.28
N LYS A 69 -9.33 24.32 5.92
CA LYS A 69 -9.68 24.08 7.34
C LYS A 69 -8.97 25.05 8.29
N ALA A 70 -7.75 25.46 7.96
CA ALA A 70 -6.98 26.43 8.73
C ALA A 70 -7.31 27.90 8.39
N GLY A 71 -8.28 28.17 7.52
CA GLY A 71 -8.63 29.53 7.07
C GLY A 71 -7.55 30.22 6.23
N GLN A 72 -6.60 29.46 5.67
CA GLN A 72 -5.53 29.99 4.84
C GLN A 72 -5.85 29.76 3.35
N GLU A 73 -5.62 30.80 2.54
CA GLU A 73 -5.66 30.64 1.08
C GLU A 73 -4.47 29.82 0.59
N SER A 74 -4.67 29.02 -0.47
CA SER A 74 -3.61 28.20 -1.04
C SER A 74 -2.72 29.04 -1.97
N PRO A 75 -1.47 29.40 -1.59
CA PRO A 75 -0.62 30.14 -2.50
C PRO A 75 -0.23 29.26 -3.69
N HIS A 76 -0.21 29.87 -4.88
CA HIS A 76 0.18 29.22 -6.14
C HIS A 76 1.56 28.55 -6.09
N CYS A 77 2.44 29.01 -5.19
CA CYS A 77 3.75 28.42 -4.91
C CYS A 77 3.67 26.94 -4.50
N PHE A 78 2.67 26.53 -3.71
CA PHE A 78 2.55 25.11 -3.34
C PHE A 78 2.09 24.25 -4.51
N LEU A 79 1.22 24.75 -5.39
CA LEU A 79 0.86 24.02 -6.61
C LEU A 79 2.09 23.80 -7.49
N LEU A 80 2.91 24.84 -7.67
CA LEU A 80 4.18 24.73 -8.41
C LEU A 80 5.11 23.69 -7.78
N LEU A 81 5.21 23.68 -6.45
CA LEU A 81 6.01 22.70 -5.72
C LEU A 81 5.52 21.26 -5.91
N HIS A 82 4.19 21.04 -5.92
CA HIS A 82 3.61 19.73 -6.24
C HIS A 82 3.86 19.33 -7.69
N CYS A 83 3.82 20.27 -8.64
CA CYS A 83 4.18 20.03 -10.04
C CYS A 83 5.67 19.66 -10.20
N LEU A 84 6.55 20.24 -9.39
CA LEU A 84 7.98 19.93 -9.34
C LEU A 84 8.31 18.72 -8.43
N GLN A 85 7.33 17.88 -8.12
CA GLN A 85 7.44 16.70 -7.22
C GLN A 85 7.88 17.00 -5.76
N GLY A 86 8.06 18.28 -5.39
CA GLY A 86 8.43 18.72 -4.04
C GLY A 86 7.33 18.59 -2.98
N GLY A 87 6.08 18.34 -3.39
CA GLY A 87 4.91 18.31 -2.50
C GLY A 87 5.00 17.27 -1.37
N ILE A 88 5.53 16.08 -1.65
CA ILE A 88 5.71 15.02 -0.65
C ILE A 88 6.73 15.45 0.41
N PHE A 89 7.83 16.09 0.01
CA PHE A 89 8.83 16.62 0.93
C PHE A 89 8.26 17.68 1.88
N THR A 90 7.38 18.56 1.39
CA THR A 90 6.69 19.51 2.29
C THR A 90 5.81 18.82 3.33
N ARG A 91 5.11 17.75 2.96
CA ARG A 91 4.30 16.98 3.91
C ARG A 91 5.14 16.30 4.98
N TYR A 92 6.25 15.67 4.57
CA TYR A 92 7.21 15.12 5.51
C TYR A 92 7.79 16.19 6.44
N TRP A 93 8.16 17.36 5.90
CA TRP A 93 8.64 18.47 6.72
C TRP A 93 7.64 18.90 7.79
N PHE A 94 6.37 19.10 7.42
CA PHE A 94 5.32 19.47 8.38
C PHE A 94 5.07 18.36 9.41
N ALA A 95 5.00 17.10 8.98
CA ALA A 95 4.81 15.96 9.89
C ALA A 95 5.98 15.80 10.87
N LEU A 96 7.23 15.93 10.40
CA LEU A 96 8.42 15.84 11.24
C LEU A 96 8.53 17.04 12.19
N LYS A 97 8.27 18.27 11.73
CA LYS A 97 8.31 19.47 12.58
C LYS A 97 7.33 19.35 13.75
N LYS A 98 6.08 18.98 13.47
CA LYS A 98 5.04 18.78 14.50
C LYS A 98 5.34 17.53 15.36
N GLY A 99 5.79 16.44 14.74
CA GLY A 99 6.18 15.22 15.45
C GLY A 99 7.34 15.45 16.42
N TYR A 100 8.32 16.28 16.07
CA TYR A 100 9.42 16.67 16.96
C TYR A 100 8.93 17.49 18.16
N GLN A 101 8.06 18.47 17.91
CA GLN A 101 7.45 19.27 18.99
C GLN A 101 6.70 18.38 19.98
N VAL A 102 5.88 17.45 19.48
CA VAL A 102 5.09 16.54 20.32
C VAL A 102 5.96 15.51 21.04
N ALA A 103 6.95 14.90 20.37
CA ALA A 103 7.77 13.83 20.94
C ALA A 103 8.84 14.32 21.93
N PHE A 104 9.35 15.55 21.76
CA PHE A 104 10.48 16.05 22.55
C PHE A 104 10.17 17.30 23.38
N LYS A 105 9.27 18.19 22.94
CA LYS A 105 8.95 19.44 23.68
C LYS A 105 7.69 19.34 24.55
N TYR A 106 6.70 18.55 24.14
CA TYR A 106 5.38 18.50 24.78
C TYR A 106 5.27 17.49 25.94
N SER A 107 6.40 16.96 26.44
CA SER A 107 6.41 15.85 27.41
C SER A 107 6.42 16.28 28.89
N SER A 108 6.41 17.57 29.24
CA SER A 108 6.74 17.97 30.63
C SER A 108 5.87 19.04 31.33
N LYS A 109 4.90 19.75 30.72
CA LYS A 109 4.32 20.92 31.43
C LYS A 109 2.81 21.23 31.37
N THR A 110 1.95 20.54 30.63
CA THR A 110 0.58 21.07 30.44
C THR A 110 -0.51 20.00 30.31
N ASP A 111 -0.71 19.18 31.34
CA ASP A 111 -1.89 18.28 31.42
C ASP A 111 -3.13 18.97 32.02
N ASN A 112 -3.04 20.23 32.48
CA ASN A 112 -4.12 20.86 33.28
C ASN A 112 -4.97 21.94 32.59
N PHE A 113 -4.79 22.28 31.30
CA PHE A 113 -5.39 23.52 30.76
C PHE A 113 -5.95 23.52 29.33
N LEU A 114 -6.32 22.38 28.73
CA LEU A 114 -6.91 22.44 27.38
C LEU A 114 -8.12 21.53 27.21
N GLY A 115 -9.27 22.02 27.67
CA GLY A 115 -10.55 21.69 27.04
C GLY A 115 -10.62 22.33 25.66
N GLU A 116 -11.16 21.59 24.68
CA GLU A 116 -11.63 22.06 23.37
C GLU A 116 -10.66 22.42 22.23
N GLN A 117 -9.34 22.23 22.33
CA GLN A 117 -8.46 22.27 21.14
C GLN A 117 -8.05 20.86 20.66
N ILE A 118 -8.03 20.69 19.34
CA ILE A 118 -7.61 19.48 18.61
C ILE A 118 -6.34 18.90 19.27
N ASP A 119 -6.41 17.65 19.77
CA ASP A 119 -5.27 17.00 20.43
C ASP A 119 -4.05 17.02 19.48
N PRO A 120 -2.96 17.77 19.80
CA PRO A 120 -1.81 17.92 18.91
C PRO A 120 -1.15 16.56 18.61
N ARG A 121 -1.33 15.55 19.48
CA ARG A 121 -0.89 14.18 19.22
C ARG A 121 -1.69 13.51 18.12
N LYS A 122 -3.01 13.71 18.12
CA LYS A 122 -3.91 13.16 17.10
C LYS A 122 -3.61 13.77 15.74
N GLU A 123 -3.36 15.08 15.70
CA GLU A 123 -2.96 15.78 14.46
C GLU A 123 -1.71 15.15 13.82
N VAL A 124 -0.67 14.86 14.62
CA VAL A 124 0.55 14.22 14.11
C VAL A 124 0.28 12.80 13.62
N ILE A 125 -0.53 12.02 14.36
CA ILE A 125 -0.89 10.65 13.95
C ILE A 125 -1.65 10.67 12.61
N ASP A 126 -2.60 11.58 12.44
CA ASP A 126 -3.38 11.72 11.21
C ASP A 126 -2.46 12.10 10.04
N ARG A 127 -1.53 13.04 10.24
CA ARG A 127 -0.53 13.42 9.20
C ARG A 127 0.40 12.28 8.81
N VAL A 128 0.89 11.51 9.79
CA VAL A 128 1.72 10.31 9.51
C VAL A 128 0.91 9.25 8.78
N THR A 129 -0.37 9.11 9.10
CA THR A 129 -1.23 8.14 8.43
C THR A 129 -1.53 8.56 6.98
N ASP A 130 -1.73 9.85 6.72
CA ASP A 130 -1.84 10.40 5.36
C ASP A 130 -0.56 10.12 4.55
N LEU A 131 0.63 10.32 5.13
CA LEU A 131 1.91 9.99 4.50
C LEU A 131 2.02 8.49 4.19
N SER A 132 1.64 7.64 5.15
CA SER A 132 1.66 6.18 4.98
C SER A 132 0.69 5.73 3.88
N MET A 133 -0.48 6.38 3.76
CA MET A 133 -1.42 6.14 2.66
C MET A 133 -0.85 6.56 1.31
N LEU A 134 -0.26 7.77 1.21
CA LEU A 134 0.38 8.22 -0.04
C LEU A 134 1.49 7.27 -0.47
N ARG A 135 2.32 6.84 0.48
CA ARG A 135 3.37 5.85 0.21
C ARG A 135 2.79 4.54 -0.30
N LEU A 136 1.73 4.05 0.34
CA LEU A 136 1.06 2.83 -0.10
C LEU A 136 0.59 2.93 -1.56
N LEU A 137 -0.04 4.06 -1.93
CA LEU A 137 -0.48 4.30 -3.30
C LEU A 137 0.69 4.27 -4.28
N GLU A 138 1.78 4.99 -3.99
CA GLU A 138 3.02 4.99 -4.78
C GLU A 138 3.55 3.57 -4.97
N THR A 139 3.77 2.86 -3.87
CA THR A 139 4.35 1.51 -3.87
C THR A 139 3.53 0.51 -4.68
N TYR A 140 2.21 0.63 -4.72
CA TYR A 140 1.38 -0.23 -5.57
C TYR A 140 1.30 0.22 -7.02
N LEU A 141 1.25 1.52 -7.30
CA LEU A 141 1.17 2.05 -8.67
C LEU A 141 2.51 1.95 -9.42
N GLU A 142 3.61 2.05 -8.69
CA GLU A 142 4.97 2.02 -9.22
C GLU A 142 5.68 0.70 -8.91
N GLY A 143 5.82 0.39 -7.61
CA GLY A 143 6.65 -0.73 -7.14
C GLY A 143 6.12 -2.10 -7.55
N CYS A 144 4.80 -2.32 -7.59
CA CYS A 144 4.25 -3.60 -8.06
C CYS A 144 4.54 -3.85 -9.56
N PRO A 145 4.18 -2.95 -10.50
CA PRO A 145 4.54 -3.12 -11.90
C PRO A 145 6.05 -3.28 -12.15
N GLN A 146 6.89 -2.51 -11.45
CA GLN A 146 8.34 -2.67 -11.53
C GLN A 146 8.81 -4.02 -11.00
N LEU A 147 8.20 -4.56 -9.93
CA LEU A 147 8.48 -5.91 -9.44
C LEU A 147 8.09 -7.00 -10.46
N VAL A 148 6.96 -6.85 -11.18
CA VAL A 148 6.62 -7.75 -12.30
C VAL A 148 7.73 -7.72 -13.34
N LEU A 149 8.20 -6.53 -13.70
CA LEU A 149 9.27 -6.33 -14.68
C LEU A 149 10.59 -6.96 -14.23
N GLN A 150 10.99 -6.74 -12.98
CA GLN A 150 12.20 -7.32 -12.39
C GLN A 150 12.16 -8.86 -12.36
N LEU A 151 11.01 -9.43 -11.99
CA LEU A 151 10.78 -10.87 -12.02
C LEU A 151 10.84 -11.42 -13.45
N TYR A 152 10.24 -10.73 -14.42
CA TYR A 152 10.29 -11.11 -15.83
C TYR A 152 11.74 -11.14 -16.35
N ILE A 153 12.49 -10.06 -16.15
CA ILE A 153 13.90 -9.96 -16.58
C ILE A 153 14.76 -11.04 -15.92
N SER A 154 14.53 -11.31 -14.62
CA SER A 154 15.26 -12.33 -13.88
C SER A 154 14.97 -13.75 -14.34
N LEU A 155 13.79 -14.01 -14.89
CA LEU A 155 13.44 -15.32 -15.44
C LEU A 155 13.84 -15.45 -16.92
N GLU A 156 13.90 -14.34 -17.65
CA GLU A 156 14.40 -14.29 -19.02
C GLU A 156 15.92 -14.53 -19.09
N HIS A 157 16.67 -14.04 -18.10
CA HIS A 157 18.11 -14.27 -18.00
C HIS A 157 18.40 -15.48 -17.11
N GLU A 158 18.75 -16.63 -17.70
CA GLU A 158 19.00 -17.90 -16.99
C GLU A 158 20.12 -17.82 -15.93
N GLN A 159 20.97 -16.78 -15.97
CA GLN A 159 22.05 -16.51 -15.01
C GLN A 159 21.77 -15.29 -14.13
N ALA A 160 20.63 -15.27 -13.45
CA ALA A 160 20.35 -14.25 -12.45
C ALA A 160 21.35 -14.33 -11.28
N SER A 161 22.05 -13.21 -11.03
CA SER A 161 22.98 -13.10 -9.90
C SER A 161 22.24 -13.18 -8.56
N ILE A 162 22.91 -13.65 -7.51
CA ILE A 162 22.35 -13.67 -6.13
C ILE A 162 21.86 -12.28 -5.71
N ILE A 163 22.54 -11.23 -6.19
CA ILE A 163 22.20 -9.83 -5.94
C ILE A 163 20.82 -9.48 -6.54
N GLN A 164 20.48 -10.00 -7.72
CA GLN A 164 19.19 -9.77 -8.37
C GLN A 164 18.04 -10.44 -7.60
N TYR A 165 18.21 -11.69 -7.19
CA TYR A 165 17.23 -12.37 -6.34
C TYR A 165 17.06 -11.68 -4.98
N ALA A 166 18.14 -11.20 -4.38
CA ALA A 166 18.09 -10.40 -3.15
C ALA A 166 17.31 -9.10 -3.37
N ALA A 167 17.53 -8.39 -4.47
CA ALA A 167 16.81 -7.17 -4.81
C ALA A 167 15.30 -7.41 -4.98
N ILE A 168 14.91 -8.48 -5.67
CA ILE A 168 13.50 -8.90 -5.81
C ILE A 168 12.87 -9.19 -4.44
N GLY A 169 13.60 -9.91 -3.58
CA GLY A 169 13.17 -10.20 -2.21
C GLY A 169 12.98 -8.94 -1.37
N ILE A 170 13.91 -7.98 -1.46
CA ILE A 170 13.81 -6.68 -0.78
C ILE A 170 12.60 -5.89 -1.28
N SER A 171 12.37 -5.84 -2.61
CA SER A 171 11.21 -5.17 -3.20
C SER A 171 9.88 -5.77 -2.74
N CYS A 172 9.76 -7.10 -2.71
CA CYS A 172 8.57 -7.79 -2.18
C CYS A 172 8.33 -7.44 -0.69
N CYS A 173 9.39 -7.44 0.11
CA CYS A 173 9.33 -7.06 1.52
C CYS A 173 8.93 -5.60 1.70
N ALA A 174 9.44 -4.69 0.88
CA ALA A 174 9.11 -3.26 0.93
C ALA A 174 7.62 -3.02 0.64
N ILE A 175 7.05 -3.65 -0.39
CA ILE A 175 5.62 -3.54 -0.72
C ILE A 175 4.73 -4.07 0.42
N SER A 176 5.12 -5.21 0.98
CA SER A 176 4.40 -5.83 2.10
C SER A 176 4.50 -4.98 3.38
N TRP A 177 5.66 -4.37 3.61
CA TRP A 177 5.91 -3.48 4.74
C TRP A 177 5.11 -2.18 4.62
N ALA A 178 5.05 -1.56 3.44
CA ALA A 178 4.22 -0.37 3.20
C ALA A 178 2.74 -0.67 3.53
N THR A 179 2.26 -1.87 3.17
CA THR A 179 0.89 -2.31 3.50
C THR A 179 0.67 -2.48 5.00
N LEU A 180 1.64 -3.06 5.71
CA LEU A 180 1.58 -3.18 7.17
C LEU A 180 1.64 -1.80 7.85
N ASP A 181 2.54 -0.93 7.42
CA ASP A 181 2.72 0.41 7.97
C ASP A 181 1.44 1.23 7.84
N TYR A 182 0.79 1.19 6.68
CA TYR A 182 -0.51 1.81 6.47
C TYR A 182 -1.57 1.25 7.42
N GLN A 183 -1.68 -0.08 7.55
CA GLN A 183 -2.68 -0.68 8.45
C GLN A 183 -2.44 -0.34 9.92
N VAL A 184 -1.18 -0.27 10.35
CA VAL A 184 -0.81 0.15 11.70
C VAL A 184 -1.16 1.62 11.92
N SER A 185 -0.83 2.49 10.96
CA SER A 185 -1.10 3.92 11.05
C SER A 185 -2.60 4.22 11.01
N LEU A 186 -3.34 3.57 10.10
CA LEU A 186 -4.80 3.68 9.98
C LEU A 186 -5.49 3.33 11.30
N ARG A 187 -5.14 2.20 11.92
CA ARG A 187 -5.72 1.81 13.22
C ARG A 187 -5.31 2.74 14.36
N LYS A 188 -4.17 3.41 14.29
CA LYS A 188 -3.77 4.42 15.29
C LYS A 188 -4.57 5.73 15.12
N SER A 189 -4.94 6.09 13.90
CA SER A 189 -5.73 7.31 13.61
C SER A 189 -7.20 7.19 14.04
N LEU A 190 -7.75 5.97 13.99
CA LEU A 190 -9.16 5.70 14.26
C LEU A 190 -9.39 5.40 15.75
N PRO A 191 -10.21 6.20 16.47
CA PRO A 191 -10.46 5.98 17.89
C PRO A 191 -11.22 4.68 18.18
N ASP A 192 -12.08 4.24 17.24
CA ASP A 192 -12.99 3.10 17.41
C ASP A 192 -12.37 1.76 16.96
N LYS A 193 -11.08 1.74 16.59
CA LYS A 193 -10.39 0.54 16.11
C LYS A 193 -9.27 0.14 17.07
N ASN A 194 -9.24 -1.15 17.39
CA ASN A 194 -8.15 -1.72 18.18
C ASN A 194 -6.83 -1.68 17.40
N VAL A 195 -5.78 -1.20 18.07
CA VAL A 195 -4.39 -1.24 17.59
C VAL A 195 -3.86 -2.67 17.65
N PHE A 196 -2.83 -2.96 16.85
CA PHE A 196 -2.11 -4.22 16.93
C PHE A 196 -1.46 -4.39 18.31
N ASN A 197 -1.86 -5.42 19.05
CA ASN A 197 -1.25 -5.80 20.33
C ASN A 197 -0.01 -6.67 20.09
N GLY A 198 1.18 -6.05 20.21
CA GLY A 198 2.47 -6.75 20.10
C GLY A 198 3.01 -6.88 18.67
N LEU A 199 4.12 -7.60 18.55
CA LEU A 199 4.84 -7.80 17.29
C LEU A 199 4.31 -8.99 16.47
N CYS A 200 3.81 -10.05 17.14
CA CYS A 200 3.34 -11.27 16.49
C CYS A 200 2.23 -11.04 15.45
N PRO A 201 1.13 -10.30 15.75
CA PRO A 201 0.10 -10.01 14.75
C PRO A 201 0.60 -9.18 13.55
N LYS A 202 1.64 -8.35 13.76
CA LYS A 202 2.26 -7.54 12.70
C LYS A 202 3.07 -8.41 11.76
N PHE A 203 3.90 -9.31 12.31
CA PHE A 203 4.70 -10.25 11.51
C PHE A 203 3.82 -11.20 10.72
N ILE A 204 2.78 -11.77 11.33
CA ILE A 204 1.86 -12.68 10.63
C ILE A 204 1.11 -11.95 9.51
N TYR A 205 0.69 -10.70 9.74
CA TYR A 205 0.11 -9.88 8.68
C TYR A 205 1.10 -9.59 7.54
N LEU A 206 2.35 -9.28 7.88
CA LEU A 206 3.43 -9.04 6.92
C LEU A 206 3.66 -10.26 6.02
N PHE A 207 3.85 -11.45 6.61
CA PHE A 207 4.09 -12.68 5.87
C PHE A 207 2.89 -13.09 5.02
N TYR A 208 1.66 -12.91 5.53
CA TYR A 208 0.45 -13.10 4.73
C TYR A 208 0.48 -12.23 3.46
N LYS A 209 0.76 -10.93 3.58
CA LYS A 209 0.82 -10.02 2.43
C LYS A 209 1.98 -10.36 1.49
N LEU A 210 3.14 -10.70 2.04
CA LEU A 210 4.34 -11.08 1.29
C LEU A 210 4.09 -12.31 0.41
N PHE A 211 3.62 -13.41 1.00
CA PHE A 211 3.46 -14.66 0.28
C PHE A 211 2.30 -14.62 -0.73
N THR A 212 1.19 -13.96 -0.38
CA THR A 212 0.07 -13.78 -1.33
C THR A 212 0.42 -12.86 -2.50
N LEU A 213 1.28 -11.85 -2.28
CA LEU A 213 1.83 -11.01 -3.35
C LEU A 213 2.79 -11.82 -4.21
N LEU A 214 3.82 -12.43 -3.62
CA LEU A 214 4.87 -13.16 -4.35
C LEU A 214 4.31 -14.26 -5.25
N SER A 215 3.40 -15.08 -4.73
CA SER A 215 2.73 -16.14 -5.51
C SER A 215 2.02 -15.57 -6.74
N TRP A 216 1.31 -14.45 -6.58
CA TRP A 216 0.62 -13.82 -7.69
C TRP A 216 1.55 -13.19 -8.70
N MET A 217 2.57 -12.46 -8.26
CA MET A 217 3.51 -11.79 -9.17
C MET A 217 4.22 -12.82 -10.04
N LEU A 218 4.68 -13.92 -9.45
CA LEU A 218 5.24 -15.04 -10.21
C LEU A 218 4.22 -15.63 -11.19
N SER A 219 2.96 -15.83 -10.77
CA SER A 219 1.91 -16.34 -11.66
C SER A 219 1.67 -15.42 -12.87
N VAL A 220 1.61 -14.11 -12.64
CA VAL A 220 1.44 -13.11 -13.71
C VAL A 220 2.63 -13.14 -14.67
N VAL A 221 3.85 -13.27 -14.15
CA VAL A 221 5.06 -13.38 -14.97
C VAL A 221 5.07 -14.67 -15.80
N LEU A 222 4.68 -15.81 -15.23
CA LEU A 222 4.51 -17.05 -15.99
C LEU A 222 3.49 -16.88 -17.14
N LEU A 223 2.39 -16.17 -16.88
CA LEU A 223 1.40 -15.87 -17.92
C LEU A 223 1.94 -14.92 -18.99
N LEU A 224 2.81 -13.96 -18.62
CA LEU A 224 3.49 -13.07 -19.57
C LEU A 224 4.39 -13.86 -20.53
N PHE A 225 5.13 -14.85 -20.02
CA PHE A 225 5.94 -15.75 -20.86
C PHE A 225 5.09 -16.60 -21.81
N LEU A 226 3.91 -17.04 -21.36
CA LEU A 226 3.00 -17.80 -22.21
C LEU A 226 2.42 -16.94 -23.33
N ASN A 227 1.81 -15.81 -22.99
CA ASN A 227 1.25 -14.88 -23.97
C ASN A 227 0.99 -13.51 -23.33
N VAL A 228 1.77 -12.52 -23.75
CA VAL A 228 1.65 -11.12 -23.27
C VAL A 228 0.23 -10.57 -23.46
N LYS A 229 -0.47 -10.88 -24.57
CA LYS A 229 -1.82 -10.37 -24.83
C LYS A 229 -2.84 -10.94 -23.83
N ILE A 230 -2.73 -12.24 -23.51
CA ILE A 230 -3.61 -12.90 -22.54
C ILE A 230 -3.34 -12.35 -21.13
N ALA A 231 -2.07 -12.18 -20.76
CA ALA A 231 -1.69 -11.59 -19.48
C ALA A 231 -2.24 -10.17 -19.32
N LEU A 232 -2.05 -9.30 -20.31
CA LEU A 232 -2.56 -7.94 -20.30
C LEU A 232 -4.10 -7.91 -20.27
N PHE A 233 -4.77 -8.77 -21.04
CA PHE A 233 -6.23 -8.90 -21.00
C PHE A 233 -6.73 -9.29 -19.61
N LEU A 234 -6.09 -10.28 -18.97
CA LEU A 234 -6.45 -10.70 -17.60
C LEU A 234 -6.27 -9.56 -16.59
N LEU A 235 -5.13 -8.87 -16.63
CA LEU A 235 -4.86 -7.76 -15.71
C LEU A 235 -5.85 -6.60 -15.91
N LEU A 236 -6.16 -6.24 -17.16
CA LEU A 236 -7.17 -5.23 -17.48
C LEU A 236 -8.57 -5.65 -17.04
N PHE A 237 -8.93 -6.91 -17.23
CA PHE A 237 -10.22 -7.46 -16.79
C PHE A 237 -10.35 -7.40 -15.25
N LEU A 238 -9.31 -7.82 -14.53
CA LEU A 238 -9.27 -7.73 -13.06
C LEU A 238 -9.32 -6.28 -12.58
N TRP A 239 -8.64 -5.37 -13.29
CA TRP A 239 -8.69 -3.94 -12.99
C TRP A 239 -10.11 -3.40 -13.11
N PHE A 240 -10.79 -3.70 -14.22
CA PHE A 240 -12.16 -3.29 -14.45
C PHE A 240 -13.12 -3.84 -13.39
N LEU A 241 -12.99 -5.13 -13.02
CA LEU A 241 -13.74 -5.71 -11.92
C LEU A 241 -13.47 -4.99 -10.58
N GLY A 242 -12.22 -4.64 -10.32
CA GLY A 242 -11.82 -3.88 -9.14
C GLY A 242 -12.46 -2.49 -9.09
N ILE A 243 -12.52 -1.79 -10.23
CA ILE A 243 -13.20 -0.50 -10.37
C ILE A 243 -14.71 -0.66 -10.11
N LEU A 244 -15.36 -1.61 -10.77
CA LEU A 244 -16.80 -1.88 -10.56
C LEU A 244 -17.10 -2.19 -9.09
N TRP A 245 -16.23 -2.97 -8.44
CA TRP A 245 -16.34 -3.26 -7.02
C TRP A 245 -16.21 -1.99 -6.15
N ALA A 246 -15.25 -1.12 -6.44
CA ALA A 246 -15.08 0.15 -5.75
C ALA A 246 -16.31 1.07 -5.90
N PHE A 247 -16.91 1.12 -7.10
CA PHE A 247 -18.17 1.83 -7.33
C PHE A 247 -19.34 1.23 -6.54
N LYS A 248 -19.49 -0.09 -6.56
CA LYS A 248 -20.55 -0.79 -5.82
C LYS A 248 -20.45 -0.56 -4.31
N LYS A 249 -19.23 -0.40 -3.79
CA LYS A 249 -19.00 -0.11 -2.36
C LYS A 249 -19.24 1.35 -1.96
N GLN A 250 -19.50 2.25 -2.92
CA GLN A 250 -19.80 3.67 -2.69
C GLN A 250 -18.83 4.33 -1.71
N THR A 251 -17.57 4.41 -2.10
CA THR A 251 -16.53 5.06 -1.30
C THR A 251 -16.76 6.57 -1.20
N GLN A 252 -16.42 7.17 -0.06
CA GLN A 252 -16.51 8.62 0.22
C GLN A 252 -15.19 9.13 0.81
N PHE A 253 -14.07 8.87 0.15
CA PHE A 253 -12.75 9.17 0.70
C PHE A 253 -12.31 10.64 0.46
N CYS A 254 -12.68 11.22 -0.68
CA CYS A 254 -12.34 12.57 -1.09
C CYS A 254 -13.57 13.48 -1.11
N ALA A 255 -13.39 14.74 -0.73
CA ALA A 255 -14.46 15.75 -0.74
C ALA A 255 -14.91 16.12 -2.16
N SER A 256 -14.02 16.01 -3.15
CA SER A 256 -14.33 16.33 -4.55
C SER A 256 -14.63 15.07 -5.35
N ILE A 257 -15.67 15.12 -6.18
CA ILE A 257 -16.10 14.01 -7.06
C ILE A 257 -14.98 13.50 -7.96
N SER A 258 -14.19 14.41 -8.56
CA SER A 258 -13.07 14.03 -9.45
C SER A 258 -11.99 13.23 -8.72
N MET A 259 -11.59 13.66 -7.52
CA MET A 259 -10.61 12.91 -6.71
C MET A 259 -11.17 11.60 -6.16
N GLU A 260 -12.48 11.53 -5.90
CA GLU A 260 -13.13 10.27 -5.52
C GLU A 260 -13.14 9.27 -6.66
N PHE A 261 -13.39 9.73 -7.89
CA PHE A 261 -13.25 8.91 -9.09
C PHE A 261 -11.83 8.39 -9.25
N LEU A 262 -10.82 9.27 -9.15
CA LEU A 262 -9.41 8.88 -9.20
C LEU A 262 -9.07 7.85 -8.11
N TYR A 263 -9.57 8.03 -6.89
CA TYR A 263 -9.40 7.09 -5.79
C TYR A 263 -9.96 5.70 -6.12
N ARG A 264 -11.16 5.62 -6.68
CA ARG A 264 -11.77 4.33 -7.09
C ARG A 264 -10.97 3.64 -8.19
N VAL A 265 -10.45 4.40 -9.17
CA VAL A 265 -9.60 3.87 -10.24
C VAL A 265 -8.31 3.27 -9.67
N VAL A 266 -7.65 4.00 -8.77
CA VAL A 266 -6.40 3.57 -8.12
C VAL A 266 -6.63 2.37 -7.20
N VAL A 267 -7.70 2.38 -6.41
CA VAL A 267 -8.06 1.23 -5.56
C VAL A 267 -8.36 -0.01 -6.42
N GLY A 268 -9.07 0.15 -7.54
CA GLY A 268 -9.27 -0.92 -8.50
C GLY A 268 -7.94 -1.50 -9.00
N PHE A 269 -6.93 -0.65 -9.21
CA PHE A 269 -5.59 -1.08 -9.62
C PHE A 269 -4.87 -1.85 -8.49
N ILE A 270 -4.95 -1.35 -7.25
CA ILE A 270 -4.38 -2.05 -6.07
C ILE A 270 -5.02 -3.43 -5.91
N LEU A 271 -6.32 -3.58 -6.19
CA LEU A 271 -7.03 -4.85 -6.13
C LEU A 271 -6.53 -5.90 -7.14
N ILE A 272 -5.78 -5.52 -8.17
CA ILE A 272 -5.08 -6.49 -9.02
C ILE A 272 -4.01 -7.23 -8.21
N PHE A 273 -3.33 -6.53 -7.30
CA PHE A 273 -2.17 -7.04 -6.58
C PHE A 273 -2.49 -7.54 -5.17
N THR A 274 -3.39 -6.90 -4.44
CA THR A 274 -3.75 -7.33 -3.09
C THR A 274 -5.18 -6.96 -2.72
N PHE A 275 -5.77 -7.72 -1.80
CA PHE A 275 -7.00 -7.30 -1.17
C PHE A 275 -6.75 -6.04 -0.34
N PHE A 276 -7.33 -4.92 -0.79
CA PHE A 276 -7.37 -3.66 -0.09
C PHE A 276 -8.79 -3.42 0.42
N ASN A 277 -8.95 -3.33 1.74
CA ASN A 277 -10.27 -3.08 2.33
C ASN A 277 -10.64 -1.62 2.10
N ILE A 278 -11.65 -1.35 1.27
CA ILE A 278 -11.98 0.01 0.83
C ILE A 278 -12.96 0.73 1.80
N LYS A 279 -13.70 -0.03 2.62
CA LYS A 279 -14.82 0.52 3.42
C LYS A 279 -14.76 0.16 4.89
N GLY A 280 -13.67 -0.41 5.41
CA GLY A 280 -13.44 -0.61 6.86
C GLY A 280 -14.39 -1.53 7.65
N GLN A 281 -15.50 -1.96 7.05
CA GLN A 281 -16.62 -2.73 7.62
C GLN A 281 -16.46 -4.25 7.40
N ASN A 282 -17.47 -5.06 7.76
CA ASN A 282 -17.49 -6.52 7.65
C ASN A 282 -16.85 -7.06 6.35
N THR A 283 -15.57 -7.44 6.45
CA THR A 283 -14.75 -7.84 5.30
C THR A 283 -14.82 -9.33 4.99
N LYS A 284 -15.42 -10.16 5.86
CA LYS A 284 -15.31 -11.63 5.78
C LYS A 284 -15.72 -12.19 4.41
N CYS A 285 -16.93 -11.87 3.95
CA CYS A 285 -17.45 -12.38 2.67
C CYS A 285 -16.70 -11.79 1.45
N PRO A 286 -16.52 -10.45 1.32
CA PRO A 286 -15.70 -9.85 0.28
C PRO A 286 -14.29 -10.42 0.18
N MET A 287 -13.66 -10.62 1.33
CA MET A 287 -12.30 -11.12 1.43
C MET A 287 -12.21 -12.59 1.04
N SER A 288 -13.15 -13.41 1.52
CA SER A 288 -13.24 -14.81 1.11
C SER A 288 -13.42 -14.94 -0.39
N CYS A 289 -14.36 -14.19 -0.98
CA CYS A 289 -14.58 -14.18 -2.43
C CYS A 289 -13.32 -13.78 -3.20
N TYR A 290 -12.65 -12.70 -2.79
CA TYR A 290 -11.40 -12.25 -3.40
C TYR A 290 -10.32 -13.35 -3.37
N TYR A 291 -10.06 -13.95 -2.21
CA TYR A 291 -9.01 -14.96 -2.08
C TYR A 291 -9.38 -16.29 -2.75
N THR A 292 -10.66 -16.65 -2.82
CA THR A 292 -11.11 -17.80 -3.62
C THR A 292 -10.84 -17.58 -5.11
N VAL A 293 -11.26 -16.43 -5.66
CA VAL A 293 -10.96 -16.08 -7.06
C VAL A 293 -9.46 -16.04 -7.31
N ARG A 294 -8.69 -15.51 -6.35
CA ARG A 294 -7.23 -15.45 -6.43
C ARG A 294 -6.57 -16.82 -6.50
N VAL A 295 -6.98 -17.75 -5.62
CA VAL A 295 -6.48 -19.13 -5.61
C VAL A 295 -6.83 -19.81 -6.92
N LEU A 296 -8.08 -19.69 -7.39
CA LEU A 296 -8.52 -20.28 -8.66
C LEU A 296 -7.75 -19.74 -9.86
N ALA A 297 -7.51 -18.42 -9.91
CA ALA A 297 -6.74 -17.80 -10.98
C ALA A 297 -5.27 -18.28 -10.98
N THR A 298 -4.61 -18.29 -9.82
CA THR A 298 -3.24 -18.79 -9.70
C THR A 298 -3.14 -20.27 -10.04
N SER A 299 -4.04 -21.11 -9.54
CA SER A 299 -4.04 -22.54 -9.87
C SER A 299 -4.35 -22.78 -11.35
N GLY A 300 -5.23 -21.99 -11.95
CA GLY A 300 -5.56 -22.05 -13.37
C GLY A 300 -4.37 -21.68 -14.25
N ILE A 301 -3.64 -20.61 -13.91
CA ILE A 301 -2.41 -20.22 -14.61
C ILE A 301 -1.38 -21.34 -14.51
N LEU A 302 -1.13 -21.89 -13.32
CA LEU A 302 -0.19 -23.00 -13.14
C LEU A 302 -0.62 -24.25 -13.93
N ALA A 303 -1.91 -24.58 -13.97
CA ALA A 303 -2.43 -25.72 -14.72
C ALA A 303 -2.23 -25.53 -16.23
N VAL A 304 -2.54 -24.35 -16.76
CA VAL A 304 -2.28 -24.03 -18.18
C VAL A 304 -0.78 -24.11 -18.49
N PHE A 305 0.06 -23.60 -17.58
CA PHE A 305 1.52 -23.63 -17.74
C PHE A 305 2.09 -25.06 -17.72
N TRP A 306 1.45 -25.99 -16.99
CA TRP A 306 1.79 -27.42 -17.00
C TRP A 306 1.29 -28.17 -18.22
N VAL A 307 0.11 -27.83 -18.74
CA VAL A 307 -0.46 -28.47 -19.95
C VAL A 307 0.21 -27.96 -21.22
N CYS A 308 0.64 -26.70 -21.23
CA CYS A 308 1.35 -26.07 -22.33
C CYS A 308 2.76 -25.66 -21.89
N PRO A 309 3.70 -26.63 -21.72
CA PRO A 309 5.06 -26.31 -21.33
C PRO A 309 5.72 -25.45 -22.41
N LEU A 310 6.28 -24.31 -22.00
CA LEU A 310 7.05 -23.46 -22.90
C LEU A 310 8.41 -24.09 -23.19
N SER A 311 8.81 -24.09 -24.46
CA SER A 311 10.13 -24.55 -24.90
C SER A 311 11.30 -23.74 -24.33
N VAL A 312 11.01 -22.57 -23.75
CA VAL A 312 11.99 -21.66 -23.12
C VAL A 312 12.41 -22.16 -21.73
N PHE A 313 11.58 -22.94 -21.04
CA PHE A 313 11.91 -23.43 -19.70
C PHE A 313 12.41 -24.88 -19.74
N ASN A 314 13.67 -25.09 -19.36
CA ASN A 314 14.16 -26.42 -19.02
C ASN A 314 13.42 -26.96 -17.79
N LEU A 315 13.24 -28.29 -17.72
CA LEU A 315 12.54 -28.97 -16.62
C LEU A 315 13.12 -28.57 -15.24
N ASP A 316 14.43 -28.33 -15.19
CA ASP A 316 15.19 -27.97 -13.99
C ASP A 316 14.82 -26.59 -13.41
N TYR A 317 14.36 -25.65 -14.24
CA TYR A 317 13.87 -24.33 -13.79
C TYR A 317 12.35 -24.31 -13.61
N PHE A 318 11.65 -25.09 -14.44
CA PHE A 318 10.21 -25.21 -14.41
C PHE A 318 9.67 -25.72 -13.06
N LEU A 319 10.29 -26.77 -12.53
CA LEU A 319 9.84 -27.41 -11.29
C LEU A 319 10.04 -26.50 -10.05
N PRO A 320 11.21 -25.88 -9.80
CA PRO A 320 11.40 -24.95 -8.69
C PRO A 320 10.46 -23.74 -8.72
N ILE A 321 10.20 -23.15 -9.90
CA ILE A 321 9.30 -21.99 -10.00
C ILE A 321 7.87 -22.41 -9.66
N SER A 322 7.39 -23.52 -10.23
CA SER A 322 6.05 -24.06 -9.94
C SER A 322 5.87 -24.38 -8.45
N ILE A 323 6.86 -25.05 -7.85
CA ILE A 323 6.87 -25.34 -6.39
C ILE A 323 6.84 -24.04 -5.59
N THR A 324 7.63 -23.05 -5.98
CA THR A 324 7.68 -21.75 -5.29
C THR A 324 6.33 -21.05 -5.34
N VAL A 325 5.65 -21.01 -6.49
CA VAL A 325 4.31 -20.40 -6.62
C VAL A 325 3.29 -21.12 -5.75
N ALA A 326 3.27 -22.46 -5.78
CA ALA A 326 2.34 -23.26 -4.99
C ALA A 326 2.59 -23.14 -3.48
N LEU A 327 3.85 -23.21 -3.06
CA LEU A 327 4.25 -23.11 -1.65
C LEU A 327 3.93 -21.72 -1.08
N THR A 328 4.26 -20.65 -1.83
CA THR A 328 3.96 -19.28 -1.40
C THR A 328 2.45 -19.02 -1.38
N LEU A 329 1.67 -19.60 -2.31
CA LEU A 329 0.20 -19.52 -2.23
C LEU A 329 -0.32 -20.18 -0.95
N LEU A 330 0.11 -21.42 -0.70
CA LEU A 330 -0.32 -22.20 0.46
C LEU A 330 0.02 -21.50 1.77
N LEU A 331 1.28 -21.07 1.92
CA LEU A 331 1.74 -20.33 3.09
C LEU A 331 0.95 -19.02 3.25
N GLY A 332 0.75 -18.27 2.16
CA GLY A 332 -0.04 -17.03 2.17
C GLY A 332 -1.46 -17.22 2.69
N ILE A 333 -2.13 -18.31 2.30
CA ILE A 333 -3.47 -18.66 2.78
C ILE A 333 -3.43 -19.14 4.24
N ILE A 334 -2.44 -19.93 4.65
CA ILE A 334 -2.27 -20.33 6.06
C ILE A 334 -2.10 -19.10 6.95
N PHE A 335 -1.18 -18.18 6.61
CA PHE A 335 -0.98 -16.95 7.37
C PHE A 335 -2.22 -16.05 7.36
N LEU A 336 -2.98 -16.01 6.26
CA LEU A 336 -4.28 -15.32 6.20
C LEU A 336 -5.28 -15.90 7.22
N ILE A 337 -5.45 -17.22 7.23
CA ILE A 337 -6.36 -17.92 8.14
C ILE A 337 -5.92 -17.72 9.58
N VAL A 338 -4.63 -17.86 9.89
CA VAL A 338 -4.09 -17.61 11.23
C VAL A 338 -4.32 -16.16 11.65
N TYR A 339 -4.04 -15.18 10.77
CA TYR A 339 -4.23 -13.78 11.08
C TYR A 339 -5.69 -13.44 11.41
N TYR A 340 -6.64 -13.79 10.54
CA TYR A 340 -8.06 -13.49 10.76
C TYR A 340 -8.73 -14.44 11.77
N GLY A 341 -8.18 -15.64 11.93
CA GLY A 341 -8.64 -16.67 12.85
C GLY A 341 -8.25 -16.38 14.30
N THR A 342 -7.03 -15.96 14.60
CA THR A 342 -6.59 -15.86 16.01
C THR A 342 -6.06 -14.49 16.40
N LEU A 343 -5.46 -13.75 15.47
CA LEU A 343 -4.66 -12.56 15.80
C LEU A 343 -5.27 -11.22 15.37
N HIS A 344 -6.41 -11.23 14.69
CA HIS A 344 -7.04 -10.01 14.24
C HIS A 344 -7.49 -9.16 15.44
N PRO A 345 -7.07 -7.87 15.54
CA PRO A 345 -7.30 -7.05 16.74
C PRO A 345 -8.76 -6.87 17.15
N ASN A 346 -9.72 -7.04 16.23
CA ASN A 346 -11.14 -6.94 16.56
C ASN A 346 -11.75 -8.25 17.12
N ARG A 347 -10.98 -9.33 17.20
CA ARG A 347 -11.43 -10.61 17.80
C ARG A 347 -11.14 -10.66 19.30
N SER A 348 -10.25 -9.81 19.83
CA SER A 348 -9.68 -9.99 21.15
C SER A 348 -10.50 -9.44 22.32
N LYS A 349 -11.69 -8.85 22.16
CA LYS A 349 -12.61 -8.55 23.28
C LYS A 349 -14.06 -8.50 22.84
N GLU A 350 -14.89 -9.14 23.66
CA GLU A 350 -16.34 -9.09 23.71
C GLU A 350 -16.86 -7.67 23.58
N THR A 351 -17.94 -7.54 22.82
CA THR A 351 -18.90 -6.45 22.90
C THR A 351 -19.36 -6.31 24.36
N LYS A 352 -18.71 -5.43 25.13
CA LYS A 352 -19.35 -4.84 26.30
C LYS A 352 -20.16 -3.64 25.80
N PRO A 353 -21.50 -3.67 25.87
CA PRO A 353 -22.28 -2.46 25.74
C PRO A 353 -22.09 -1.67 27.03
N ASP A 354 -21.41 -0.52 26.95
CA ASP A 354 -21.55 0.50 28.00
C ASP A 354 -22.57 1.52 27.49
N GLU A 355 -23.74 1.50 28.12
CA GLU A 355 -24.63 2.66 28.17
C GLU A 355 -23.85 3.86 28.74
N ILE A 356 -23.91 4.99 28.04
CA ILE A 356 -24.11 6.37 28.50
C ILE A 356 -23.83 7.25 27.28
N ASP A 357 -24.90 7.59 26.55
CA ASP A 357 -24.86 8.50 25.40
C ASP A 357 -24.58 9.93 25.87
N GLY A 358 -23.31 10.33 25.83
CA GLY A 358 -22.93 11.72 25.61
C GLY A 358 -22.93 12.01 24.11
N LYS A 359 -23.65 13.05 23.67
CA LYS A 359 -23.76 13.47 22.26
C LYS A 359 -22.42 13.37 21.53
N PRO A 360 -22.35 12.72 20.34
CA PRO A 360 -21.09 12.64 19.60
C PRO A 360 -20.71 14.03 19.10
N VAL A 361 -19.60 14.56 19.63
CA VAL A 361 -18.95 15.76 19.09
C VAL A 361 -18.55 15.45 17.64
N GLN A 362 -18.95 16.34 16.73
CA GLN A 362 -18.67 16.23 15.31
C GLN A 362 -17.17 16.46 15.06
N ILE A 363 -16.40 15.37 15.05
CA ILE A 363 -14.94 15.39 14.84
C ILE A 363 -14.62 14.97 13.40
N ASP A 364 -13.86 15.83 12.72
CA ASP A 364 -13.72 15.89 11.27
C ASP A 364 -12.38 15.29 10.79
N CYS A 365 -12.22 13.97 10.94
CA CYS A 365 -11.05 13.21 10.46
C CYS A 365 -11.34 12.62 9.06
N ARG A 366 -10.45 12.83 8.08
CA ARG A 366 -10.65 12.33 6.69
C ARG A 366 -10.71 10.80 6.62
N MET A 367 -10.09 10.09 7.56
CA MET A 367 -10.17 8.62 7.64
C MET A 367 -11.46 8.11 8.28
N LYS A 368 -12.30 9.00 8.83
CA LYS A 368 -13.60 8.63 9.40
C LYS A 368 -14.56 8.08 8.34
N TYR A 369 -14.42 8.49 7.08
CA TYR A 369 -15.22 7.96 5.96
C TYR A 369 -14.92 6.50 5.60
N PHE A 370 -13.93 5.86 6.23
CA PHE A 370 -13.77 4.41 6.21
C PHE A 370 -14.84 3.69 7.07
N ILE A 371 -15.60 4.42 7.89
CA ILE A 371 -16.53 3.86 8.91
C ILE A 371 -17.73 4.80 9.13
N MET A 372 -18.42 5.21 8.06
CA MET A 372 -19.80 5.68 8.25
C MET A 372 -20.76 4.54 7.88
N GLU A 373 -21.36 4.03 8.96
CA GLU A 373 -22.39 2.97 9.14
C GLU A 373 -22.03 1.55 8.75
#